data_AF-A0A7I7LJE4-F1
#
_entry.id   AF-A0A7I7LJE4-F1
#
_cell.length_a   1.000
_cell.length_b   1.000
_cell.length_c   1.000
_cell.angle_alpha   90.00
_cell.angle_beta   90.00
_cell.angle_gamma   90.00
#
_symmetry.space_group_name_H-M   'P 1'
#
loop_
_entity.id
_entity.type
_entity.pdbx_description
1 polymer ?
#
loop_
_entity_poly.entity_id
_entity_poly.type
_entity_poly.pdbx_seq_one_letter_code
_entity_poly.pdbx_strand_id
1 'polypeptide(L)'
;MTGHESTGGAQPTLWAVSDLHTGHMGNKPVTESLYPSSPEDWLIVAGDVAERTDEIRWSLDLLRRRFAKVIWVPGNHELWTTTRDPMQIFGRARYDYLVNMCDEMGVVTPEHPFPVWTERGGPATIVPMFLLYDYSFLPSGATTKAEGMAIAKQRNVVATDEFLLSPEPYATRDAWCRERVAATRARLEQLDWMQPTVLVNHFPLLREPCDAMFYPEFSMWCGTTKTADWHTRYNALCSVYGHLHIPRTTWHDGVRFEEVSVGYPREWRRRKPYSWLRQVLPDPQYAPGYLNDFGGHFVITPEMRAQATKFRERLRQRQDR
;
A
#
# COMPACT_ATOMS: atom_id res chain seq x y z
N MET A 1 48.61 1.58 -20.54
CA MET A 1 47.93 2.10 -19.35
C MET A 1 46.51 1.57 -19.38
N THR A 2 46.31 0.43 -18.73
CA THR A 2 45.03 -0.26 -18.58
C THR A 2 44.24 0.44 -17.48
N GLY A 3 43.24 1.23 -17.86
CA GLY A 3 42.32 1.86 -16.92
C GLY A 3 41.52 0.78 -16.19
N HIS A 4 41.51 0.88 -14.87
CA HIS A 4 40.67 0.09 -13.98
C HIS A 4 39.22 0.08 -14.46
N GLU A 5 38.73 -1.09 -14.85
CA GLU A 5 37.31 -1.40 -14.76
C GLU A 5 36.93 -1.30 -13.29
N SER A 6 36.07 -0.34 -12.96
CA SER A 6 35.43 -0.27 -11.66
C SER A 6 34.65 -1.57 -11.44
N THR A 7 35.03 -2.31 -10.40
CA THR A 7 34.30 -3.46 -9.88
C THR A 7 32.81 -3.14 -9.75
N GLY A 8 31.95 -3.90 -10.44
CA GLY A 8 30.51 -3.67 -10.57
C GLY A 8 29.78 -3.58 -9.23
N GLY A 9 29.49 -2.36 -8.79
CA GLY A 9 28.51 -2.09 -7.74
C GLY A 9 27.10 -2.42 -8.24
N ALA A 10 26.25 -2.97 -7.36
CA ALA A 10 24.85 -3.21 -7.68
C ALA A 10 24.20 -1.89 -8.13
N GLN A 11 23.55 -1.92 -9.29
CA GLN A 11 22.89 -0.73 -9.83
C GLN A 11 21.65 -0.34 -9.00
N PRO A 12 21.26 0.95 -8.98
CA PRO A 12 20.14 1.41 -8.17
C PRO A 12 18.83 0.72 -8.53
N THR A 13 18.03 0.45 -7.51
CA THR A 13 16.71 -0.17 -7.59
C THR A 13 15.70 0.62 -6.75
N LEU A 14 14.50 0.83 -7.30
CA LEU A 14 13.35 1.35 -6.58
C LEU A 14 12.58 0.17 -5.99
N TRP A 15 12.59 0.07 -4.67
CA TRP A 15 11.88 -0.97 -3.91
C TRP A 15 10.55 -0.46 -3.36
N ALA A 16 9.66 -1.37 -3.01
CA ALA A 16 8.43 -1.08 -2.29
C ALA A 16 8.11 -2.13 -1.22
N VAL A 17 7.47 -1.67 -0.15
CA VAL A 17 6.89 -2.47 0.94
C VAL A 17 5.70 -1.72 1.56
N SER A 18 4.79 -2.42 2.20
CA SER A 18 3.70 -1.83 2.99
C SER A 18 3.31 -2.74 4.16
N ASP A 19 2.39 -2.27 4.99
CA ASP A 19 1.74 -3.07 6.04
C ASP A 19 2.78 -3.71 6.98
N LEU A 20 3.78 -2.92 7.38
CA LEU A 20 4.84 -3.35 8.29
C LEU A 20 4.28 -3.65 9.67
N HIS A 21 3.24 -2.91 10.11
CA HIS A 21 2.54 -3.12 11.38
C HIS A 21 3.51 -3.32 12.56
N THR A 22 4.52 -2.44 12.71
CA THR A 22 5.67 -2.68 13.63
C THR A 22 5.29 -2.72 15.10
N GLY A 23 4.12 -2.20 15.47
CA GLY A 23 3.52 -2.36 16.80
C GLY A 23 3.12 -3.81 17.13
N HIS A 24 2.98 -4.69 16.14
CA HIS A 24 2.67 -6.11 16.36
C HIS A 24 3.93 -6.92 16.67
N MET A 25 3.89 -7.63 17.81
CA MET A 25 4.96 -8.52 18.24
C MET A 25 5.30 -9.55 17.16
N GLY A 26 6.50 -9.43 16.60
CA GLY A 26 7.03 -10.28 15.53
C GLY A 26 7.30 -9.57 14.21
N ASN A 27 6.80 -8.33 14.01
CA ASN A 27 7.04 -7.58 12.78
C ASN A 27 8.25 -6.61 12.84
N LYS A 28 8.72 -6.20 14.03
CA LYS A 28 9.97 -5.40 14.14
C LYS A 28 11.17 -6.07 13.44
N PRO A 29 11.43 -7.39 13.62
CA PRO A 29 12.52 -8.07 12.92
C PRO A 29 12.38 -8.04 11.39
N VAL A 30 11.16 -7.98 10.85
CA VAL A 30 10.94 -7.85 9.41
C VAL A 30 11.45 -6.48 8.95
N THR A 31 11.03 -5.40 9.61
CA THR A 31 11.47 -4.03 9.29
C THR A 31 12.99 -3.87 9.46
N GLU A 32 13.55 -4.45 10.52
CA GLU A 32 15.00 -4.48 10.77
C GLU A 32 15.79 -5.28 9.73
N SER A 33 15.14 -6.18 8.98
CA SER A 33 15.75 -6.96 7.91
C SER A 33 15.72 -6.27 6.53
N LEU A 34 15.06 -5.10 6.42
CA LEU A 34 14.98 -4.38 5.15
C LEU A 34 16.27 -3.60 4.89
N TYR A 35 17.03 -4.04 3.88
CA TYR A 35 18.28 -3.41 3.45
C TYR A 35 18.25 -3.17 1.94
N PRO A 36 18.89 -2.08 1.47
CA PRO A 36 19.09 -1.87 0.06
C PRO A 36 20.08 -2.89 -0.51
N SER A 37 20.03 -3.05 -1.83
CA SER A 37 21.04 -3.75 -2.62
C SER A 37 22.18 -2.82 -3.07
N SER A 38 21.92 -1.51 -3.13
CA SER A 38 22.87 -0.46 -3.53
C SER A 38 22.74 0.77 -2.62
N PRO A 39 23.82 1.53 -2.33
CA PRO A 39 23.73 2.76 -1.55
C PRO A 39 22.83 3.84 -2.19
N GLU A 40 22.45 3.67 -3.45
CA GLU A 40 21.60 4.60 -4.22
C GLU A 40 20.12 4.16 -4.29
N ASP A 41 19.76 3.03 -3.67
CA ASP A 41 18.40 2.49 -3.70
C ASP A 41 17.38 3.40 -3.02
N TRP A 42 16.19 3.45 -3.60
CA TRP A 42 15.03 4.14 -3.04
C TRP A 42 14.03 3.13 -2.49
N LEU A 43 13.29 3.51 -1.45
CA LEU A 43 12.25 2.68 -0.85
C LEU A 43 10.91 3.42 -0.78
N ILE A 44 9.90 2.84 -1.40
CA ILE A 44 8.49 3.20 -1.20
C ILE A 44 7.95 2.43 0.01
N VAL A 45 7.29 3.14 0.92
CA VAL A 45 6.58 2.59 2.07
C VAL A 45 5.10 2.97 1.95
N ALA A 46 4.29 2.06 1.38
CA ALA A 46 2.91 2.32 0.95
C ALA A 46 1.87 2.07 2.06
N GLY A 47 2.05 2.74 3.19
CA GLY A 47 1.11 2.75 4.32
C GLY A 47 1.20 1.58 5.27
N ASP A 48 0.49 1.71 6.38
CA ASP A 48 0.41 0.77 7.49
C ASP A 48 1.77 0.38 8.08
N VAL A 49 2.62 1.39 8.29
CA VAL A 49 3.90 1.26 9.00
C VAL A 49 3.67 0.84 10.44
N ALA A 50 2.84 1.62 11.15
CA ALA A 50 2.40 1.40 12.52
C ALA A 50 1.20 2.30 12.83
N GLU A 51 0.63 2.16 14.04
CA GLU A 51 -0.49 2.99 14.48
C GLU A 51 -0.01 4.23 15.25
N ARG A 52 0.87 4.05 16.24
CA ARG A 52 1.34 5.13 17.12
C ARG A 52 2.41 5.97 16.46
N THR A 53 2.36 7.28 16.68
CA THR A 53 3.30 8.24 16.09
C THR A 53 4.78 7.94 16.38
N ASP A 54 5.10 7.46 17.58
CA ASP A 54 6.47 7.11 17.97
C ASP A 54 7.00 5.83 17.28
N GLU A 55 6.15 4.82 17.10
CA GLU A 55 6.50 3.62 16.32
C GLU A 55 6.60 3.90 14.82
N ILE A 56 5.76 4.78 14.27
CA ILE A 56 5.88 5.27 12.88
C ILE A 56 7.23 5.97 12.72
N ARG A 57 7.57 6.90 13.63
CA ARG A 57 8.85 7.61 13.61
C ARG A 57 10.04 6.67 13.69
N TRP A 58 10.02 5.71 14.62
CA TRP A 58 11.09 4.72 14.77
C TRP A 58 11.31 3.93 13.48
N SER A 59 10.22 3.44 12.87
CA SER A 59 10.27 2.64 11.65
C SER A 59 10.83 3.43 10.48
N LEU A 60 10.34 4.66 10.27
CA LEU A 60 10.81 5.53 9.19
C LEU A 60 12.24 6.03 9.41
N ASP A 61 12.65 6.35 10.65
CA ASP A 61 14.03 6.73 10.97
C ASP A 61 15.01 5.58 10.71
N LEU A 62 14.62 4.34 11.02
CA LEU A 62 15.42 3.15 10.72
C LEU A 62 15.62 2.99 9.21
N LEU A 63 14.55 3.10 8.42
CA LEU A 63 14.59 2.90 6.97
C LEU A 63 15.35 4.02 6.26
N ARG A 64 15.11 5.29 6.61
CA ARG A 64 15.78 6.44 5.97
C ARG A 64 17.28 6.50 6.24
N ARG A 65 17.78 5.83 7.27
CA ARG A 65 19.22 5.69 7.53
C ARG A 65 19.90 4.63 6.64
N ARG A 66 19.12 3.81 5.94
CA ARG A 66 19.62 2.71 5.10
C ARG A 66 19.48 3.00 3.62
N PHE A 67 18.33 3.53 3.20
CA PHE A 67 18.03 3.84 1.80
C PHE A 67 18.38 5.29 1.46
N ALA A 68 18.82 5.55 0.23
CA ALA A 68 19.17 6.89 -0.23
C ALA A 68 17.97 7.85 -0.19
N LYS A 69 16.78 7.31 -0.44
CA LYS A 69 15.51 8.04 -0.36
C LYS A 69 14.40 7.10 0.11
N VAL A 70 13.60 7.57 1.05
CA VAL A 70 12.37 6.91 1.47
C VAL A 70 11.19 7.78 1.05
N ILE A 71 10.17 7.14 0.45
CA ILE A 71 8.93 7.75 0.00
C ILE A 71 7.81 7.07 0.79
N TRP A 72 7.20 7.81 1.72
CA TRP A 72 6.12 7.31 2.56
C TRP A 72 4.76 7.81 2.04
N VAL A 73 3.77 6.93 2.14
CA VAL A 73 2.34 7.21 1.94
C VAL A 73 1.61 6.71 3.19
N PRO A 74 0.62 7.44 3.74
CA PRO A 74 -0.17 6.96 4.87
C PRO A 74 -1.10 5.80 4.45
N GLY A 75 -1.23 4.80 5.33
CA GLY A 75 -2.33 3.85 5.32
C GLY A 75 -3.45 4.29 6.25
N ASN A 76 -4.41 3.40 6.51
CA ASN A 76 -5.46 3.71 7.49
C ASN A 76 -4.93 3.67 8.93
N HIS A 77 -3.96 2.79 9.24
CA HIS A 77 -3.46 2.63 10.60
C HIS A 77 -2.68 3.84 11.09
N GLU A 78 -1.91 4.52 10.23
CA GLU A 78 -1.24 5.75 10.64
C GLU A 78 -2.20 6.86 11.03
N LEU A 79 -3.44 6.82 10.52
CA LEU A 79 -4.49 7.80 10.81
C LEU A 79 -5.34 7.43 12.03
N TRP A 80 -5.12 6.24 12.61
CA TRP A 80 -5.77 5.87 13.87
C TRP A 80 -5.18 6.64 15.03
N THR A 81 -6.06 7.13 15.92
CA THR A 81 -5.63 7.70 17.19
C THR A 81 -5.98 6.74 18.32
N THR A 82 -4.98 6.01 18.79
CA THR A 82 -5.15 5.03 19.88
C THR A 82 -4.96 5.70 21.25
N THR A 83 -5.51 5.11 22.31
CA THR A 83 -5.36 5.62 23.68
C THR A 83 -3.92 5.62 24.21
N ARG A 84 -3.02 4.86 23.55
CA ARG A 84 -1.60 4.75 23.91
C ARG A 84 -0.69 5.57 23.00
N ASP A 85 -1.24 6.31 22.03
CA ASP A 85 -0.43 7.20 21.21
C ASP A 85 0.04 8.39 22.06
N PRO A 86 1.35 8.68 22.13
CA PRO A 86 1.84 9.87 22.82
C PRO A 86 1.27 11.17 22.23
N MET A 87 0.90 11.17 20.95
CA MET A 87 0.28 12.31 20.26
C MET A 87 -1.21 12.06 20.07
N GLN A 88 -2.03 12.67 20.93
CA GLN A 88 -3.50 12.64 20.85
C GLN A 88 -4.00 13.69 19.83
N ILE A 89 -3.57 13.52 18.58
CA ILE A 89 -3.95 14.36 17.44
C ILE A 89 -4.77 13.50 16.48
N PHE A 90 -5.83 14.08 15.89
CA PHE A 90 -6.84 13.38 15.12
C PHE A 90 -6.96 13.94 13.69
N GLY A 91 -7.51 13.14 12.78
CA GLY A 91 -7.90 13.56 11.43
C GLY A 91 -6.82 14.27 10.63
N ARG A 92 -7.18 15.36 9.96
CA ARG A 92 -6.27 16.11 9.11
C ARG A 92 -5.08 16.66 9.88
N ALA A 93 -5.27 17.13 11.12
CA ALA A 93 -4.17 17.61 11.95
C ALA A 93 -3.15 16.50 12.23
N ARG A 94 -3.61 15.25 12.41
CA ARG A 94 -2.73 14.09 12.57
C ARG A 94 -1.94 13.81 11.30
N TYR A 95 -2.61 13.84 10.15
CA TYR A 95 -1.95 13.68 8.85
C TYR A 95 -0.87 14.76 8.64
N ASP A 96 -1.20 16.03 8.87
CA ASP A 96 -0.28 17.16 8.71
C ASP A 96 0.93 17.02 9.66
N TYR A 97 0.71 16.57 10.90
CA TYR A 97 1.77 16.24 11.85
C TYR A 97 2.72 15.15 11.33
N LEU A 98 2.16 14.05 10.78
CA LEU A 98 2.97 12.96 10.22
C LEU A 98 3.75 13.40 8.97
N VAL A 99 3.15 14.25 8.14
CA VAL A 99 3.82 14.86 6.98
C VAL A 99 5.01 15.69 7.43
N ASN A 100 4.83 16.56 8.44
CA ASN A 100 5.91 17.39 8.96
C ASN A 100 7.01 16.55 9.64
N MET A 101 6.64 15.51 10.40
CA MET A 101 7.60 14.56 10.97
C MET A 101 8.45 13.88 9.90
N CYS A 102 7.84 13.51 8.77
CA CYS A 102 8.57 12.92 7.63
C CYS A 102 9.51 13.93 6.97
N ASP A 103 9.04 15.17 6.75
CA ASP A 103 9.87 16.27 6.22
C ASP A 103 11.12 16.52 7.09
N GLU A 104 10.96 16.59 8.42
CA GLU A 104 12.08 16.73 9.36
C GLU A 104 13.11 15.58 9.26
N MET A 105 12.67 14.38 8.87
CA MET A 105 13.53 13.21 8.68
C MET A 105 14.08 13.08 7.24
N GLY A 106 13.69 13.96 6.31
CA GLY A 106 14.03 13.87 4.89
C GLY A 106 13.30 12.74 4.15
N VAL A 107 12.13 12.31 4.65
CA VAL A 107 11.27 11.31 4.03
C VAL A 107 10.23 12.01 3.16
N VAL A 108 10.15 11.62 1.89
CA VAL A 108 9.19 12.19 0.93
C VAL A 108 7.77 11.73 1.28
N THR A 109 6.80 12.63 1.13
CA THR A 109 5.37 12.38 1.43
C THR A 109 4.50 12.75 0.24
N PRO A 110 3.18 12.48 0.27
CA PRO A 110 2.27 12.93 -0.77
C PRO A 110 2.23 14.45 -0.98
N GLU A 111 2.59 15.24 0.04
CA GLU A 111 2.55 16.72 -0.01
C GLU A 111 3.81 17.35 -0.63
N HIS A 112 4.89 16.57 -0.75
CA HIS A 112 6.13 17.03 -1.39
C HIS A 112 6.00 17.06 -2.92
N PRO A 113 6.89 17.78 -3.64
CA PRO A 113 7.05 17.63 -5.08
C PRO A 113 7.29 16.17 -5.45
N PHE A 114 6.70 15.72 -6.56
CA PHE A 114 6.84 14.32 -6.98
C PHE A 114 8.29 14.01 -7.34
N PRO A 115 8.95 13.04 -6.68
CA PRO A 115 10.31 12.69 -7.03
C PRO A 115 10.33 11.94 -8.38
N VAL A 116 11.38 12.16 -9.14
CA VAL A 116 11.59 11.50 -10.44
C VAL A 116 12.71 10.50 -10.29
N TRP A 117 12.42 9.22 -10.54
CA TRP A 117 13.43 8.19 -10.70
C TRP A 117 14.11 8.37 -12.04
N THR A 118 15.44 8.53 -12.08
CA THR A 118 16.21 8.79 -13.32
C THR A 118 17.18 7.66 -13.67
N GLU A 119 17.13 6.55 -12.93
CA GLU A 119 18.03 5.41 -13.12
C GLU A 119 17.39 4.38 -14.08
N ARG A 120 17.77 3.10 -13.95
CA ARG A 120 17.27 2.01 -14.80
C ARG A 120 15.75 1.90 -14.77
N GLY A 121 15.16 1.56 -15.92
CA GLY A 121 13.72 1.60 -16.12
C GLY A 121 13.25 2.89 -16.78
N GLY A 122 14.14 3.88 -16.91
CA GLY A 122 13.87 5.16 -17.55
C GLY A 122 13.33 6.20 -16.57
N PRO A 123 13.26 7.47 -16.99
CA PRO A 123 12.70 8.54 -16.17
C PRO A 123 11.24 8.23 -15.85
N ALA A 124 10.91 8.11 -14.56
CA ALA A 124 9.55 7.87 -14.11
C ALA A 124 9.20 8.76 -12.91
N THR A 125 8.09 9.49 -13.00
CA THR A 125 7.58 10.31 -11.89
C THR A 125 6.91 9.40 -10.87
N ILE A 126 7.43 9.34 -9.65
CA ILE A 126 6.79 8.60 -8.57
C ILE A 126 5.76 9.52 -7.94
N VAL A 127 4.50 9.08 -7.92
CA VAL A 127 3.36 9.84 -7.40
C VAL A 127 2.89 9.20 -6.08
N PRO A 128 3.44 9.60 -4.93
CA PRO A 128 2.88 9.25 -3.62
C PRO A 128 1.54 9.96 -3.41
N MET A 129 0.49 9.19 -3.12
CA MET A 129 -0.88 9.69 -2.99
C MET A 129 -1.47 9.32 -1.64
N PHE A 130 -2.27 10.22 -1.08
CA PHE A 130 -3.14 9.92 0.06
C PHE A 130 -4.57 10.22 -0.35
N LEU A 131 -5.35 9.15 -0.60
CA LEU A 131 -6.70 9.24 -1.16
C LEU A 131 -7.81 8.76 -0.22
N LEU A 132 -7.50 7.88 0.73
CA LEU A 132 -8.49 7.21 1.58
C LEU A 132 -9.53 6.43 0.73
N TYR A 133 -10.78 6.34 1.21
CA TYR A 133 -11.90 5.67 0.56
C TYR A 133 -13.19 6.46 0.76
N ASP A 134 -14.17 6.25 -0.13
CA ASP A 134 -15.47 6.95 -0.10
C ASP A 134 -16.68 6.00 -0.01
N TYR A 135 -16.45 4.73 0.35
CA TYR A 135 -17.48 3.69 0.44
C TYR A 135 -18.17 3.35 -0.89
N SER A 136 -17.60 3.76 -2.03
CA SER A 136 -18.17 3.46 -3.36
C SER A 136 -17.93 2.03 -3.82
N PHE A 137 -17.02 1.29 -3.17
CA PHE A 137 -16.82 -0.14 -3.39
C PHE A 137 -17.90 -0.97 -2.68
N LEU A 138 -19.14 -0.80 -3.15
CA LEU A 138 -20.33 -1.41 -2.56
C LEU A 138 -20.30 -2.94 -2.65
N PRO A 139 -20.71 -3.68 -1.59
CA PRO A 139 -20.90 -5.12 -1.67
C PRO A 139 -22.13 -5.46 -2.52
N SER A 140 -22.19 -6.72 -2.97
CA SER A 140 -23.38 -7.23 -3.66
C SER A 140 -24.63 -7.05 -2.81
N GLY A 141 -25.70 -6.53 -3.42
CA GLY A 141 -26.97 -6.22 -2.76
C GLY A 141 -27.09 -4.81 -2.19
N ALA A 142 -26.02 -4.00 -2.20
CA ALA A 142 -26.09 -2.58 -1.83
C ALA A 142 -26.06 -1.67 -3.06
N THR A 143 -26.82 -0.58 -3.01
CA THR A 143 -26.79 0.52 -3.98
C THR A 143 -26.38 1.85 -3.35
N THR A 144 -26.36 1.92 -2.02
CA THR A 144 -25.94 3.10 -1.26
C THR A 144 -24.94 2.76 -0.17
N LYS A 145 -24.19 3.76 0.31
CA LYS A 145 -23.29 3.64 1.47
C LYS A 145 -24.03 3.08 2.70
N ALA A 146 -25.23 3.58 2.98
CA ALA A 146 -26.00 3.16 4.15
C ALA A 146 -26.39 1.67 4.09
N GLU A 147 -26.83 1.20 2.92
CA GLU A 147 -27.13 -0.23 2.69
C GLU A 147 -25.87 -1.09 2.81
N GLY A 148 -24.76 -0.67 2.19
CA GLY A 148 -23.49 -1.39 2.28
C GLY A 148 -23.01 -1.52 3.72
N MET A 149 -23.08 -0.44 4.50
CA MET A 149 -22.74 -0.44 5.93
C MET A 149 -23.68 -1.33 6.75
N ALA A 150 -24.97 -1.36 6.44
CA ALA A 150 -25.94 -2.22 7.11
C ALA A 150 -25.64 -3.71 6.84
N ILE A 151 -25.36 -4.08 5.59
CA ILE A 151 -24.97 -5.45 5.20
C ILE A 151 -23.68 -5.85 5.92
N ALA A 152 -22.66 -4.99 5.87
CA ALA A 152 -21.36 -5.23 6.50
C ALA A 152 -21.50 -5.41 8.02
N LYS A 153 -22.31 -4.57 8.68
CA LYS A 153 -22.62 -4.68 10.11
C LYS A 153 -23.39 -5.95 10.46
N GLN A 154 -24.40 -6.31 9.68
CA GLN A 154 -25.17 -7.55 9.88
C GLN A 154 -24.26 -8.80 9.79
N ARG A 155 -23.24 -8.74 8.93
CA ARG A 155 -22.27 -9.82 8.73
C ARG A 155 -21.06 -9.75 9.68
N ASN A 156 -21.03 -8.78 10.61
CA ASN A 156 -19.92 -8.53 11.53
C ASN A 156 -18.57 -8.25 10.82
N VAL A 157 -18.63 -7.58 9.67
CA VAL A 157 -17.46 -7.15 8.89
C VAL A 157 -17.44 -5.63 8.91
N VAL A 158 -16.85 -5.02 9.94
CA VAL A 158 -16.75 -3.55 10.07
C VAL A 158 -15.30 -3.19 10.34
N ALA A 159 -14.75 -2.28 9.54
CA ALA A 159 -13.39 -1.79 9.75
C ALA A 159 -13.26 -1.01 11.06
N THR A 160 -12.13 -1.18 11.73
CA THR A 160 -11.81 -0.46 12.98
C THR A 160 -11.68 1.05 12.76
N ASP A 161 -11.40 1.47 11.52
CA ASP A 161 -11.43 2.86 11.08
C ASP A 161 -12.69 3.62 11.52
N GLU A 162 -13.85 2.94 11.56
CA GLU A 162 -15.11 3.57 11.96
C GLU A 162 -15.05 4.15 13.37
N PHE A 163 -14.14 3.66 14.20
CA PHE A 163 -13.98 4.04 15.60
C PHE A 163 -12.68 4.79 15.89
N LEU A 164 -11.61 4.58 15.10
CA LEU A 164 -10.28 5.12 15.39
C LEU A 164 -9.79 6.16 14.39
N LEU A 165 -10.32 6.19 13.16
CA LEU A 165 -9.90 7.12 12.12
C LEU A 165 -10.86 8.32 12.08
N SER A 166 -10.64 9.29 12.96
CA SER A 166 -11.41 10.55 12.92
C SER A 166 -11.19 11.26 11.59
N PRO A 167 -12.24 11.72 10.87
CA PRO A 167 -12.10 12.50 9.65
C PRO A 167 -12.06 14.01 9.90
N GLU A 168 -11.98 14.50 11.14
CA GLU A 168 -12.03 15.94 11.41
C GLU A 168 -10.94 16.73 10.66
N PRO A 169 -11.23 17.95 10.16
CA PRO A 169 -12.48 18.71 10.32
C PRO A 169 -13.58 18.33 9.32
N TYR A 170 -13.37 17.32 8.49
CA TYR A 170 -14.38 16.87 7.53
C TYR A 170 -15.51 16.14 8.27
N ALA A 171 -16.75 16.30 7.79
CA ALA A 171 -17.90 15.65 8.41
C ALA A 171 -17.86 14.12 8.32
N THR A 172 -17.24 13.57 7.27
CA THR A 172 -17.12 12.14 7.04
C THR A 172 -15.81 11.77 6.33
N ARG A 173 -15.38 10.51 6.47
CA ARG A 173 -14.23 9.95 5.74
C ARG A 173 -14.36 10.08 4.22
N ASP A 174 -15.57 9.90 3.68
CA ASP A 174 -15.82 10.06 2.25
C ASP A 174 -15.76 11.52 1.78
N ALA A 175 -16.09 12.49 2.63
CA ALA A 175 -15.88 13.91 2.32
C ALA A 175 -14.38 14.24 2.25
N TRP A 176 -13.59 13.71 3.18
CA TRP A 176 -12.14 13.84 3.16
C TRP A 176 -11.53 13.18 1.91
N CYS A 177 -11.92 11.92 1.61
CA CYS A 177 -11.51 11.22 0.40
C CYS A 177 -11.79 12.04 -0.87
N ARG A 178 -13.00 12.61 -1.02
CA ARG A 178 -13.34 13.42 -2.20
C ARG A 178 -12.46 14.64 -2.37
N GLU A 179 -12.11 15.32 -1.27
CA GLU A 179 -11.18 16.47 -1.30
C GLU A 179 -9.78 16.02 -1.73
N ARG A 180 -9.27 14.93 -1.12
CA ARG A 180 -7.97 14.33 -1.47
C ARG A 180 -7.87 13.88 -2.92
N VAL A 181 -8.92 13.26 -3.46
CA VAL A 181 -9.02 12.88 -4.87
C VAL A 181 -8.98 14.12 -5.76
N ALA A 182 -9.73 15.18 -5.43
CA ALA A 182 -9.73 16.41 -6.21
C ALA A 182 -8.35 17.09 -6.24
N ALA A 183 -7.70 17.23 -5.08
CA ALA A 183 -6.38 17.82 -4.95
C ALA A 183 -5.32 17.00 -5.71
N THR A 184 -5.31 15.68 -5.53
CA THR A 184 -4.34 14.80 -6.20
C THR A 184 -4.54 14.79 -7.71
N ARG A 185 -5.79 14.73 -8.18
CA ARG A 185 -6.11 14.83 -9.61
C ARG A 185 -5.61 16.14 -10.20
N ALA A 186 -5.81 17.27 -9.52
CA ALA A 186 -5.33 18.56 -10.01
C ALA A 186 -3.80 18.60 -10.22
N ARG A 187 -3.04 17.84 -9.42
CA ARG A 187 -1.58 17.68 -9.59
C ARG A 187 -1.21 16.70 -10.69
N LEU A 188 -1.94 15.59 -10.81
CA LEU A 188 -1.74 14.59 -11.87
C LEU A 188 -1.98 15.17 -13.27
N GLU A 189 -3.02 16.01 -13.42
CA GLU A 189 -3.34 16.69 -14.69
C GLU A 189 -2.28 17.75 -15.12
N GLN A 190 -1.29 18.04 -14.26
CA GLN A 190 -0.16 18.93 -14.58
C GLN A 190 1.09 18.16 -15.06
N LEU A 191 1.07 16.83 -15.02
CA LEU A 191 2.19 16.01 -15.46
C LEU A 191 2.32 16.02 -16.99
N ASP A 192 3.56 15.89 -17.46
CA ASP A 192 3.82 15.60 -18.86
C ASP A 192 3.33 14.18 -19.18
N TRP A 193 2.38 14.06 -20.10
CA TRP A 193 1.79 12.79 -20.52
C TRP A 193 2.82 11.84 -21.15
N MET A 194 3.93 12.35 -21.68
CA MET A 194 5.02 11.54 -22.24
C MET A 194 5.89 10.87 -21.17
N GLN A 195 5.93 11.43 -19.96
CA GLN A 195 6.74 10.90 -18.87
C GLN A 195 5.95 9.82 -18.11
N PRO A 196 6.42 8.57 -18.03
CA PRO A 196 5.73 7.54 -17.29
C PRO A 196 5.64 7.82 -15.80
N THR A 197 4.64 7.24 -15.13
CA THR A 197 4.46 7.37 -13.69
C THR A 197 4.59 6.03 -12.94
N VAL A 198 4.94 6.12 -11.66
CA VAL A 198 4.73 5.05 -10.68
C VAL A 198 3.73 5.58 -9.68
N LEU A 199 2.52 5.05 -9.71
CA LEU A 199 1.44 5.48 -8.82
C LEU A 199 1.54 4.72 -7.50
N VAL A 200 1.57 5.43 -6.37
CA VAL A 200 1.68 4.83 -5.04
C VAL A 200 0.52 5.29 -4.17
N ASN A 201 -0.32 4.36 -3.73
CA ASN A 201 -1.40 4.63 -2.79
C ASN A 201 -1.59 3.41 -1.91
N HIS A 202 -1.89 3.59 -0.62
CA HIS A 202 -2.07 2.44 0.27
C HIS A 202 -3.23 1.53 -0.19
N PHE A 203 -4.36 2.14 -0.55
CA PHE A 203 -5.53 1.42 -1.07
C PHE A 203 -5.37 1.11 -2.57
N PRO A 204 -5.89 -0.02 -3.07
CA PRO A 204 -5.92 -0.27 -4.51
C PRO A 204 -6.69 0.83 -5.26
N LEU A 205 -6.18 1.25 -6.42
CA LEU A 205 -6.85 2.22 -7.29
C LEU A 205 -8.07 1.62 -8.02
N LEU A 206 -8.13 0.29 -8.08
CA LEU A 206 -9.11 -0.52 -8.78
C LEU A 206 -9.93 -1.38 -7.79
N ARG A 207 -11.11 -1.83 -8.21
CA ARG A 207 -11.97 -2.68 -7.37
C ARG A 207 -11.54 -4.15 -7.43
N GLU A 208 -11.06 -4.59 -8.58
CA GLU A 208 -10.75 -5.98 -8.93
C GLU A 208 -9.78 -6.65 -7.94
N PRO A 209 -8.76 -5.97 -7.37
CA PRO A 209 -7.95 -6.55 -6.31
C PRO A 209 -8.76 -7.04 -5.09
N CYS A 210 -9.85 -6.36 -4.76
CA CYS A 210 -10.73 -6.69 -3.63
C CYS A 210 -11.49 -8.01 -3.82
N ASP A 211 -11.63 -8.51 -5.05
CA ASP A 211 -12.36 -9.76 -5.34
C ASP A 211 -11.64 -11.00 -4.79
N ALA A 212 -10.35 -10.86 -4.45
CA ALA A 212 -9.58 -11.92 -3.79
C ALA A 212 -9.84 -12.00 -2.27
N MET A 213 -10.54 -11.01 -1.68
CA MET A 213 -10.82 -11.00 -0.25
C MET A 213 -11.80 -12.10 0.14
N PHE A 214 -11.62 -12.63 1.35
CA PHE A 214 -12.53 -13.64 1.89
C PHE A 214 -13.90 -13.07 2.28
N TYR A 215 -13.95 -11.81 2.71
CA TYR A 215 -15.17 -11.12 3.11
C TYR A 215 -15.36 -9.91 2.18
N PRO A 216 -16.18 -10.02 1.13
CA PRO A 216 -16.31 -8.97 0.12
C PRO A 216 -16.90 -7.67 0.69
N GLU A 217 -17.63 -7.72 1.81
CA GLU A 217 -18.19 -6.54 2.48
C GLU A 217 -17.11 -5.57 2.96
N PHE A 218 -15.91 -6.07 3.25
CA PHE A 218 -14.79 -5.23 3.67
C PHE A 218 -14.31 -4.28 2.56
N SER A 219 -14.67 -4.55 1.29
CA SER A 219 -14.30 -3.69 0.16
C SER A 219 -14.79 -2.25 0.30
N MET A 220 -15.82 -2.01 1.12
CA MET A 220 -16.30 -0.67 1.49
C MET A 220 -15.20 0.27 2.01
N TRP A 221 -14.15 -0.27 2.62
CA TRP A 221 -13.02 0.47 3.19
C TRP A 221 -11.75 0.38 2.35
N CYS A 222 -11.83 -0.13 1.12
CA CYS A 222 -10.65 -0.47 0.31
C CYS A 222 -10.36 0.50 -0.86
N GLY A 223 -11.08 1.61 -1.01
CA GLY A 223 -10.77 2.60 -2.05
C GLY A 223 -11.97 3.40 -2.53
N THR A 224 -11.85 3.96 -3.74
CA THR A 224 -12.88 4.76 -4.40
C THR A 224 -12.95 4.42 -5.89
N THR A 225 -14.15 4.43 -6.47
CA THR A 225 -14.34 4.27 -7.92
C THR A 225 -13.82 5.44 -8.74
N LYS A 226 -13.46 6.58 -8.10
CA LYS A 226 -12.98 7.79 -8.79
C LYS A 226 -11.58 7.67 -9.40
N THR A 227 -10.85 6.60 -9.06
CA THR A 227 -9.48 6.34 -9.53
C THR A 227 -9.40 5.21 -10.55
N ALA A 228 -10.55 4.68 -11.00
CA ALA A 228 -10.65 3.45 -11.79
C ALA A 228 -9.90 3.48 -13.13
N ASP A 229 -9.60 4.66 -13.68
CA ASP A 229 -8.84 4.83 -14.92
C ASP A 229 -7.46 5.46 -14.71
N TRP A 230 -7.02 5.73 -13.47
CA TRP A 230 -5.82 6.52 -13.21
C TRP A 230 -4.54 5.84 -13.69
N HIS A 231 -4.47 4.50 -13.63
CA HIS A 231 -3.30 3.73 -14.09
C HIS A 231 -3.06 3.88 -15.59
N THR A 232 -4.11 4.00 -16.40
CA THR A 232 -3.97 4.24 -17.85
C THR A 232 -3.95 5.72 -18.18
N ARG A 233 -4.84 6.52 -17.58
CA ARG A 233 -4.96 7.97 -17.81
C ARG A 233 -3.65 8.71 -17.54
N TYR A 234 -2.92 8.35 -16.50
CA TYR A 234 -1.67 9.01 -16.11
C TYR A 234 -0.42 8.18 -16.44
N ASN A 235 -0.51 7.34 -17.48
CA ASN A 235 0.63 6.64 -18.08
C ASN A 235 1.49 5.88 -17.04
N ALA A 236 0.84 5.09 -16.18
CA ALA A 236 1.55 4.38 -15.12
C ALA A 236 2.27 3.14 -15.67
N LEU A 237 3.55 3.01 -15.36
CA LEU A 237 4.29 1.75 -15.56
C LEU A 237 3.91 0.72 -14.50
N CYS A 238 3.69 1.21 -13.27
CA CYS A 238 3.40 0.39 -12.11
C CYS A 238 2.49 1.14 -11.13
N SER A 239 1.55 0.42 -10.53
CA SER A 239 0.73 0.87 -9.40
C SER A 239 1.07 0.05 -8.15
N VAL A 240 1.65 0.71 -7.14
CA VAL A 240 2.06 0.11 -5.87
C VAL A 240 1.00 0.38 -4.80
N TYR A 241 0.55 -0.67 -4.11
CA TYR A 241 -0.42 -0.57 -3.03
C TYR A 241 -0.25 -1.67 -1.97
N GLY A 242 -1.01 -1.58 -0.89
CA GLY A 242 -1.01 -2.51 0.24
C GLY A 242 -2.44 -2.84 0.69
N HIS A 243 -2.69 -2.69 1.99
CA HIS A 243 -4.02 -2.71 2.64
C HIS A 243 -4.70 -4.08 2.69
N LEU A 244 -4.71 -4.82 1.57
CA LEU A 244 -5.47 -6.06 1.47
C LEU A 244 -4.82 -7.23 2.20
N HIS A 245 -3.52 -7.14 2.48
CA HIS A 245 -2.71 -8.23 3.01
C HIS A 245 -2.71 -9.45 2.07
N ILE A 246 -2.70 -9.21 0.76
CA ILE A 246 -2.69 -10.22 -0.30
C ILE A 246 -1.53 -9.91 -1.26
N PRO A 247 -0.26 -10.13 -0.86
CA PRO A 247 0.89 -9.72 -1.65
C PRO A 247 1.03 -10.54 -2.92
N ARG A 248 0.98 -9.84 -4.05
CA ARG A 248 1.04 -10.40 -5.40
C ARG A 248 1.39 -9.33 -6.44
N THR A 249 1.75 -9.81 -7.62
CA THR A 249 1.85 -9.02 -8.85
C THR A 249 0.67 -9.38 -9.76
N THR A 250 -0.11 -8.40 -10.19
CA THR A 250 -1.19 -8.57 -11.18
C THR A 250 -1.03 -7.57 -12.33
N TRP A 251 -1.79 -7.76 -13.40
CA TRP A 251 -1.75 -6.90 -14.58
C TRP A 251 -3.18 -6.48 -14.94
N HIS A 252 -3.39 -5.18 -15.11
CA HIS A 252 -4.69 -4.58 -15.45
C HIS A 252 -4.46 -3.56 -16.56
N ASP A 253 -5.13 -3.74 -17.70
CA ASP A 253 -4.97 -2.87 -18.88
C ASP A 253 -3.52 -2.67 -19.33
N GLY A 254 -2.70 -3.71 -19.18
CA GLY A 254 -1.26 -3.68 -19.51
C GLY A 254 -0.38 -3.02 -18.44
N VAL A 255 -0.94 -2.46 -17.37
CA VAL A 255 -0.19 -1.88 -16.25
C VAL A 255 0.05 -2.93 -15.17
N ARG A 256 1.27 -2.97 -14.63
CA ARG A 256 1.64 -3.84 -13.51
C ARG A 256 1.14 -3.27 -12.19
N PHE A 257 0.49 -4.10 -11.39
CA PHE A 257 0.01 -3.76 -10.04
C PHE A 257 0.76 -4.61 -9.02
N GLU A 258 1.31 -3.95 -8.01
CA GLU A 258 2.10 -4.59 -6.96
C GLU A 258 1.41 -4.39 -5.61
N GLU A 259 0.85 -5.46 -5.07
CA GLU A 259 0.49 -5.52 -3.66
C GLU A 259 1.74 -5.94 -2.88
N VAL A 260 2.22 -5.06 -2.01
CA VAL A 260 3.54 -5.14 -1.36
C VAL A 260 3.46 -5.30 0.16
N SER A 261 2.32 -5.80 0.66
CA SER A 261 2.07 -5.97 2.09
C SER A 261 2.94 -7.05 2.72
N VAL A 262 3.46 -6.75 3.91
CA VAL A 262 3.95 -7.77 4.85
C VAL A 262 2.75 -8.41 5.55
N GLY A 263 1.92 -7.59 6.19
CA GLY A 263 0.78 -8.00 6.99
C GLY A 263 1.14 -8.48 8.39
N TYR A 264 0.21 -9.11 9.09
CA TYR A 264 0.42 -9.53 10.47
C TYR A 264 1.25 -10.82 10.59
N PRO A 265 1.97 -11.05 11.72
CA PRO A 265 2.78 -12.25 11.93
C PRO A 265 2.10 -13.58 11.62
N ARG A 266 0.80 -13.71 11.94
CA ARG A 266 0.06 -14.96 11.70
C ARG A 266 -0.24 -15.20 10.22
N GLU A 267 -0.26 -14.15 9.41
CA GLU A 267 -0.57 -14.20 7.99
C GLU A 267 0.68 -14.59 7.21
N TRP A 268 1.75 -13.78 7.29
CA TRP A 268 2.95 -14.02 6.49
C TRP A 268 3.71 -15.29 6.90
N ARG A 269 3.57 -15.79 8.14
CA ARG A 269 4.16 -17.09 8.54
C ARG A 269 3.68 -18.26 7.68
N ARG A 270 2.49 -18.15 7.07
CA ARG A 270 1.92 -19.17 6.18
C ARG A 270 2.29 -18.96 4.71
N ARG A 271 2.72 -17.76 4.34
CA ARG A 271 2.99 -17.34 2.96
C ARG A 271 4.25 -16.47 2.92
N LYS A 272 5.35 -16.99 3.48
CA LYS A 272 6.61 -16.25 3.60
C LYS A 272 7.17 -16.01 2.19
N PRO A 273 7.40 -14.75 1.78
CA PRO A 273 7.91 -14.47 0.45
C PRO A 273 9.40 -14.78 0.35
N TYR A 274 9.92 -14.84 -0.88
CA TYR A 274 11.36 -14.98 -1.12
C TYR A 274 12.15 -13.76 -0.63
N SER A 275 11.57 -12.56 -0.77
CA SER A 275 12.07 -11.28 -0.27
C SER A 275 10.90 -10.43 0.21
N TRP A 276 11.12 -9.59 1.23
CA TRP A 276 10.11 -8.64 1.70
C TRP A 276 9.99 -7.41 0.80
N LEU A 277 11.10 -7.00 0.17
CA LEU A 277 11.11 -5.85 -0.74
C LEU A 277 10.67 -6.28 -2.13
N ARG A 278 9.65 -5.62 -2.66
CA ARG A 278 9.20 -5.78 -4.05
C ARG A 278 9.97 -4.82 -4.94
N GLN A 279 10.57 -5.32 -6.01
CA GLN A 279 11.20 -4.46 -7.01
C GLN A 279 10.11 -3.76 -7.85
N VAL A 280 10.18 -2.43 -7.91
CA VAL A 280 9.27 -1.61 -8.72
C VAL A 280 9.95 -1.17 -10.01
N LEU A 281 11.11 -0.53 -9.92
CA LEU A 281 11.94 -0.15 -11.07
C LEU A 281 13.41 -0.59 -10.86
N PRO A 282 14.12 -1.02 -11.92
CA PRO A 282 13.59 -1.29 -13.27
C PRO A 282 12.55 -2.43 -13.25
N ASP A 283 11.78 -2.57 -14.33
CA ASP A 283 10.74 -3.60 -14.43
C ASP A 283 11.33 -5.01 -14.19
N PRO A 284 10.92 -5.73 -13.12
CA PRO A 284 11.49 -7.03 -12.80
C PRO A 284 11.10 -8.07 -13.84
N GLN A 285 12.09 -8.75 -14.38
CA GLN A 285 11.88 -9.87 -15.31
C GLN A 285 11.73 -11.16 -14.51
N TYR A 286 10.48 -11.49 -14.14
CA TYR A 286 10.19 -12.72 -13.41
C TYR A 286 10.38 -13.94 -14.31
N ALA A 287 11.25 -14.86 -13.89
CA ALA A 287 11.42 -16.14 -14.59
C ALA A 287 10.12 -16.96 -14.55
N PRO A 288 9.84 -17.79 -15.58
CA PRO A 288 8.70 -18.71 -15.55
C PRO A 288 8.68 -19.54 -14.26
N GLY A 289 7.56 -19.54 -13.55
CA GLY A 289 7.38 -20.24 -12.27
C GLY A 289 7.84 -19.47 -11.02
N TYR A 290 8.37 -18.25 -11.15
CA TYR A 290 8.71 -17.41 -10.00
C TYR A 290 7.46 -16.96 -9.25
N LEU A 291 6.47 -16.45 -9.99
CA LEU A 291 5.14 -16.12 -9.46
C LEU A 291 4.27 -17.38 -9.45
N ASN A 292 3.54 -17.59 -8.36
CA ASN A 292 2.54 -18.65 -8.31
C ASN A 292 1.28 -18.30 -9.14
N ASP A 293 0.34 -19.24 -9.24
CA ASP A 293 -0.88 -19.11 -10.07
C ASP A 293 -1.74 -17.85 -9.80
N PHE A 294 -1.54 -17.16 -8.67
CA PHE A 294 -2.27 -15.95 -8.29
C PHE A 294 -1.37 -14.70 -8.24
N GLY A 295 -0.16 -14.78 -8.78
CA GLY A 295 0.82 -13.70 -8.80
C GLY A 295 1.64 -13.57 -7.51
N GLY A 296 1.52 -14.50 -6.55
CA GLY A 296 2.20 -14.44 -5.27
C GLY A 296 3.68 -14.84 -5.35
N HIS A 297 4.50 -14.21 -4.51
CA HIS A 297 5.97 -14.35 -4.46
C HIS A 297 6.43 -15.45 -3.48
N PHE A 298 5.71 -16.57 -3.47
CA PHE A 298 5.94 -17.71 -2.59
C PHE A 298 5.35 -18.99 -3.20
N VAL A 299 5.86 -20.14 -2.79
CA VAL A 299 5.35 -21.45 -3.22
C VAL A 299 4.03 -21.78 -2.53
N ILE A 300 3.02 -22.16 -3.31
CA ILE A 300 1.74 -22.65 -2.77
C ILE A 300 1.87 -24.14 -2.47
N THR A 301 1.81 -24.53 -1.20
CA THR A 301 1.84 -25.94 -0.81
C THR A 301 0.46 -26.61 -0.94
N PRO A 302 0.39 -27.96 -1.06
CA PRO A 302 -0.87 -28.69 -1.03
C PRO A 302 -1.71 -28.40 0.22
N GLU A 303 -1.07 -28.23 1.38
CA GLU A 303 -1.73 -27.91 2.64
C GLU A 303 -2.40 -26.54 2.59
N MET A 304 -1.75 -25.55 1.96
CA MET A 304 -2.34 -24.21 1.77
C MET A 304 -3.59 -24.29 0.90
N ARG A 305 -3.56 -25.06 -0.20
CA ARG A 305 -4.74 -25.26 -1.07
C ARG A 305 -5.88 -25.92 -0.29
N ALA A 306 -5.59 -26.99 0.46
CA ALA A 306 -6.58 -27.69 1.26
C ALA A 306 -7.21 -26.79 2.34
N GLN A 307 -6.40 -25.97 3.02
CA GLN A 307 -6.89 -25.00 4.02
C GLN A 307 -7.77 -23.92 3.39
N ALA A 308 -7.39 -23.39 2.22
CA ALA A 308 -8.17 -22.40 1.50
C ALA A 308 -9.54 -22.94 1.07
N THR A 309 -9.59 -24.17 0.56
CA THR A 309 -10.86 -24.83 0.19
C THR A 309 -11.77 -25.00 1.41
N LYS A 310 -11.24 -25.57 2.50
CA LYS A 310 -12.00 -25.74 3.76
C LYS A 310 -12.52 -24.41 4.31
N PHE A 311 -11.73 -23.35 4.18
CA PHE A 311 -12.15 -22.02 4.64
C PHE A 311 -13.28 -21.46 3.78
N ARG A 312 -13.19 -21.56 2.44
CA ARG A 312 -14.26 -21.15 1.52
C ARG A 312 -15.57 -21.91 1.76
N GLU A 313 -15.50 -23.22 2.02
CA GLU A 313 -16.67 -24.03 2.36
C GLU A 313 -17.35 -23.56 3.65
N ARG A 314 -16.56 -23.27 4.70
CA ARG A 314 -17.08 -22.73 5.97
C ARG A 314 -17.73 -21.36 5.81
N LEU A 315 -17.19 -20.51 4.92
CA LEU A 315 -17.77 -19.21 4.62
C LEU A 315 -19.12 -19.34 3.92
N ARG A 316 -19.21 -20.19 2.90
CA ARG A 316 -20.48 -20.47 2.21
C ARG A 316 -21.56 -20.94 3.18
N GLN A 317 -21.21 -21.91 4.05
CA GLN A 317 -22.12 -22.41 5.10
C GLN A 317 -22.58 -21.34 6.11
N ARG A 318 -21.81 -20.26 6.29
CA ARG A 318 -22.19 -19.13 7.15
C ARG A 318 -23.05 -18.10 6.42
N GLN A 319 -22.91 -17.97 5.10
CA GLN A 319 -23.70 -17.06 4.28
C GLN A 319 -25.09 -17.63 3.95
N ASP A 320 -25.23 -18.97 3.94
CA ASP A 320 -26.50 -19.67 3.70
C ASP A 320 -27.39 -19.80 4.96
N ARG A 321 -26.96 -19.24 6.11
CA ARG A 321 -27.67 -19.29 7.40
C ARG A 321 -28.20 -17.92 7.80
#